data_AF-A0A3N5Z912-F1
#
_entry.id   AF-A0A3N5Z912-F1
#
_cell.length_a   1.000
_cell.length_b   1.000
_cell.length_c   1.000
_cell.angle_alpha   90.00
_cell.angle_beta   90.00
_cell.angle_gamma   90.00
#
_symmetry.space_group_name_H-M   'P 1'
#
loop_
_entity.id
_entity.type
_entity.pdbx_description
1 polymer ?
#
loop_
_entity_poly.entity_id
_entity_poly.type
_entity_poly.pdbx_seq_one_letter_code
_entity_poly.pdbx_strand_id
1 'polypeptide(L)'
;MTIMPGRSGSRRWRRRIMQSNYSHFQEDKLDRQYDVKLLKRLIPFGRKYQWYFFATVFLVILITLLDISIPYITKIAIDRYIVPNVGLSESSKKEGTDLRSGLYPVDLKDASAAAVVEKYSSLFTIQKNIAFIPYEKMTDIQPEDIYRLRKDDFKGVMSLALGLILIVIAVFILNFMQVMIMEYTGQMIMHDLRMTLFKHIQSLSMTYFTRNPVGRLVTRTTNDIQNMHEMFTSVITFVFKDLFLLVGIAIVLFSINSRLAMVTLSILPVLVYTAIKFAGVAREAFRELRIKIAEINSRVSETIEGIRVVQLFR
;
A
#
# COMPACT_ATOMS: atom_id res chain seq x y z
N MET A 1 82.68 -17.12 -21.99
CA MET A 1 81.95 -15.88 -22.36
C MET A 1 81.02 -16.24 -23.50
N THR A 2 79.68 -16.28 -23.48
CA THR A 2 78.63 -15.91 -22.53
C THR A 2 77.30 -16.43 -23.12
N ILE A 3 76.55 -17.27 -22.37
CA ILE A 3 75.07 -17.32 -22.19
C ILE A 3 74.12 -17.69 -23.36
N MET A 4 73.44 -18.85 -23.23
CA MET A 4 71.99 -19.04 -23.51
C MET A 4 71.17 -18.62 -22.27
N PRO A 5 69.82 -18.34 -22.26
CA PRO A 5 68.73 -18.83 -23.15
C PRO A 5 67.56 -17.83 -23.39
N GLY A 6 66.44 -18.27 -24.00
CA GLY A 6 65.14 -17.59 -23.78
C GLY A 6 63.96 -17.85 -24.73
N ARG A 7 63.31 -19.03 -24.64
CA ARG A 7 61.93 -19.24 -25.15
C ARG A 7 60.92 -18.55 -24.22
N SER A 8 60.06 -17.65 -24.72
CA SER A 8 58.81 -17.27 -24.02
C SER A 8 57.83 -16.60 -24.98
N GLY A 9 56.89 -17.39 -25.53
CA GLY A 9 55.89 -16.88 -26.46
C GLY A 9 54.70 -17.81 -26.64
N SER A 10 54.16 -18.39 -25.57
CA SER A 10 52.96 -19.25 -25.71
C SER A 10 52.11 -19.45 -24.44
N ARG A 11 52.19 -18.57 -23.44
CA ARG A 11 51.46 -18.76 -22.17
C ARG A 11 50.21 -17.89 -21.96
N ARG A 12 49.85 -16.97 -22.87
CA ARG A 12 48.67 -16.09 -22.69
C ARG A 12 47.35 -16.61 -23.29
N TRP A 13 47.38 -17.54 -24.25
CA TRP A 13 46.16 -17.95 -24.98
C TRP A 13 45.41 -19.15 -24.38
N ARG A 14 45.99 -19.88 -23.43
CA ARG A 14 45.37 -21.10 -22.86
C ARG A 14 44.53 -20.88 -21.60
N ARG A 15 44.54 -19.69 -20.99
CA ARG A 15 43.68 -19.39 -19.81
C ARG A 15 42.32 -18.77 -20.16
N ARG A 16 42.03 -18.53 -21.45
CA ARG A 16 40.77 -17.91 -21.89
C ARG A 16 39.77 -18.89 -22.54
N ILE A 17 40.12 -20.17 -22.67
CA ILE A 17 39.32 -21.17 -23.43
C ILE A 17 38.69 -22.26 -22.53
N MET A 18 38.87 -22.22 -21.21
CA MET A 18 38.21 -23.15 -20.28
C MET A 18 37.55 -22.41 -19.11
N GLN A 19 36.71 -21.42 -19.41
CA GLN A 19 35.61 -21.07 -18.53
C GLN A 19 34.34 -21.59 -19.19
N SER A 20 33.77 -22.60 -18.54
CA SER A 20 32.51 -23.27 -18.83
C SER A 20 31.51 -22.43 -19.65
N ASN A 21 31.32 -22.84 -20.91
CA ASN A 21 30.34 -22.31 -21.85
C ASN A 21 28.88 -22.68 -21.49
N TYR A 22 28.58 -23.13 -20.26
CA TYR A 22 27.24 -23.60 -19.90
C TYR A 22 26.37 -22.58 -19.14
N SER A 23 26.91 -21.49 -18.58
CA SER A 23 26.09 -20.50 -17.85
C SER A 23 25.89 -19.15 -18.56
N HIS A 24 26.74 -18.80 -19.54
CA HIS A 24 26.69 -17.46 -20.17
C HIS A 24 25.75 -17.34 -21.38
N PHE A 25 25.11 -18.42 -21.83
CA PHE A 25 24.26 -18.37 -23.04
C PHE A 25 22.81 -17.90 -22.80
N GLN A 26 22.42 -17.53 -21.58
CA GLN A 26 21.04 -17.09 -21.29
C GLN A 26 20.87 -15.72 -20.64
N GLU A 27 21.93 -15.07 -20.15
CA GLU A 27 21.79 -13.79 -19.43
C GLU A 27 21.91 -12.53 -20.30
N ASP A 28 22.66 -12.57 -21.41
CA ASP A 28 22.86 -11.39 -22.28
C ASP A 28 21.61 -10.95 -23.08
N LYS A 29 20.48 -11.64 -22.93
CA LYS A 29 19.17 -11.26 -23.52
C LYS A 29 18.14 -10.77 -22.51
N LEU A 30 18.49 -10.64 -21.24
CA LEU A 30 17.56 -10.21 -20.18
C LEU A 30 17.62 -8.70 -19.89
N ASP A 31 18.33 -7.91 -20.69
CA ASP A 31 18.55 -6.48 -20.41
C ASP A 31 17.54 -5.53 -21.05
N ARG A 32 16.38 -5.97 -21.57
CA ARG A 32 15.35 -4.97 -21.97
C ARG A 32 13.90 -5.47 -22.06
N GLN A 33 13.09 -4.71 -21.31
CA GLN A 33 11.67 -4.39 -21.45
C GLN A 33 10.67 -5.28 -20.70
N TYR A 34 10.05 -4.68 -19.68
CA TYR A 34 8.64 -4.90 -19.36
C TYR A 34 7.85 -4.74 -20.67
N ASP A 35 7.67 -5.81 -21.42
CA ASP A 35 6.95 -5.76 -22.67
C ASP A 35 5.45 -5.78 -22.35
N VAL A 36 4.86 -4.59 -22.28
CA VAL A 36 3.42 -4.40 -22.07
C VAL A 36 2.60 -5.19 -23.11
N LYS A 37 3.20 -5.54 -24.26
CA LYS A 37 2.59 -6.41 -25.27
C LYS A 37 2.44 -7.86 -24.78
N LEU A 38 3.32 -8.37 -23.92
CA LEU A 38 3.18 -9.69 -23.31
C LEU A 38 2.00 -9.73 -22.33
N LEU A 39 1.81 -8.68 -21.52
CA LEU A 39 0.65 -8.56 -20.64
C LEU A 39 -0.67 -8.57 -21.44
N LYS A 40 -0.71 -7.90 -22.61
CA LYS A 40 -1.89 -7.91 -23.49
C LYS A 40 -2.28 -9.31 -23.97
N ARG A 41 -1.32 -10.23 -24.12
CA ARG A 41 -1.60 -11.63 -24.52
C ARG A 41 -2.27 -12.46 -23.43
N LEU A 42 -2.23 -12.00 -22.19
CA LEU A 42 -2.86 -12.66 -21.04
C LEU A 42 -4.32 -12.22 -20.82
N ILE A 43 -4.72 -11.08 -21.38
CA ILE A 43 -6.09 -10.52 -21.30
C ILE A 43 -7.18 -11.53 -21.70
N PRO A 44 -7.05 -12.35 -22.75
CA PRO A 44 -8.09 -13.31 -23.14
C PRO A 44 -8.46 -14.30 -22.04
N PHE A 45 -7.49 -14.73 -21.23
CA PHE A 45 -7.73 -15.67 -20.11
C PHE A 45 -8.45 -14.99 -18.94
N GLY A 46 -8.13 -13.73 -18.67
CA GLY A 46 -8.87 -12.93 -17.68
C GLY A 46 -10.25 -12.48 -18.16
N ARG A 47 -10.47 -12.36 -19.48
CA ARG A 47 -11.72 -11.83 -20.07
C ARG A 47 -12.96 -12.63 -19.68
N LYS A 48 -12.84 -13.96 -19.55
CA LYS A 48 -13.92 -14.82 -19.07
C LYS A 48 -14.42 -14.41 -17.67
N TYR A 49 -13.53 -13.87 -16.85
CA TYR A 49 -13.78 -13.44 -15.47
C TYR A 49 -13.82 -11.91 -15.30
N GLN A 50 -13.95 -11.16 -16.40
CA GLN A 50 -13.91 -9.69 -16.39
C GLN A 50 -14.92 -9.05 -15.42
N TRP A 51 -16.09 -9.66 -15.23
CA TRP A 51 -17.09 -9.14 -14.29
C TRP A 51 -16.65 -9.22 -12.83
N TYR A 52 -15.91 -10.26 -12.44
CA TYR A 52 -15.32 -10.32 -11.11
C TYR A 52 -14.25 -9.26 -10.94
N PHE A 53 -13.43 -9.02 -11.96
CA PHE A 53 -12.46 -7.91 -11.95
C PHE A 53 -13.13 -6.55 -11.82
N PHE A 54 -14.20 -6.28 -12.57
CA PHE A 54 -14.98 -5.04 -12.44
C PHE A 54 -15.61 -4.91 -11.05
N ALA A 55 -16.15 -6.01 -10.50
CA ALA A 55 -16.70 -6.03 -9.15
C ALA A 55 -15.62 -5.71 -8.10
N THR A 56 -14.41 -6.27 -8.23
CA THR A 56 -13.28 -5.94 -7.36
C THR A 56 -12.88 -4.48 -7.48
N VAL A 57 -12.75 -3.94 -8.70
CA VAL A 57 -12.41 -2.52 -8.90
C VAL A 57 -13.48 -1.61 -8.29
N PHE A 58 -14.76 -1.95 -8.45
CA PHE A 58 -15.86 -1.24 -7.83
C PHE A 58 -15.79 -1.30 -6.30
N LEU A 59 -15.55 -2.49 -5.72
CA LEU A 59 -15.36 -2.65 -4.28
C LEU A 59 -14.18 -1.83 -3.77
N VAL A 60 -13.06 -1.80 -4.51
CA VAL A 60 -11.89 -0.97 -4.17
C VAL A 60 -12.29 0.51 -4.13
N ILE A 61 -13.00 1.02 -5.14
CA ILE A 61 -13.46 2.41 -5.15
C ILE A 61 -14.38 2.68 -3.93
N LEU A 62 -15.33 1.80 -3.66
CA LEU A 62 -16.23 1.93 -2.51
C LEU A 62 -15.48 1.93 -1.18
N ILE A 63 -14.52 1.01 -1.00
CA ILE A 63 -13.65 0.93 0.18
C ILE A 63 -12.85 2.23 0.33
N THR A 64 -12.24 2.73 -0.75
CA THR A 64 -11.45 3.96 -0.70
C THR A 64 -12.29 5.17 -0.30
N LEU A 65 -13.54 5.27 -0.76
CA LEU A 65 -14.46 6.34 -0.36
C LEU A 65 -14.80 6.26 1.14
N LEU A 66 -14.98 5.05 1.67
CA LEU A 66 -15.21 4.83 3.10
C LEU A 66 -13.97 5.16 3.94
N ASP A 67 -12.78 4.70 3.52
CA ASP A 67 -11.52 4.99 4.22
C ASP A 67 -11.26 6.51 4.30
N ILE A 68 -11.53 7.23 3.21
CA ILE A 68 -11.40 8.69 3.15
C ILE A 68 -12.45 9.41 4.00
N SER A 69 -13.61 8.81 4.25
CA SER A 69 -14.64 9.39 5.10
C SER A 69 -14.24 9.43 6.59
N ILE A 70 -13.37 8.52 7.05
CA ILE A 70 -12.99 8.40 8.47
C ILE A 70 -12.32 9.69 8.99
N PRO A 71 -11.26 10.25 8.35
CA PRO A 71 -10.69 11.53 8.78
C PRO A 71 -11.71 12.68 8.80
N TYR A 72 -12.66 12.68 7.88
CA TYR A 72 -13.68 13.73 7.80
C TYR A 72 -14.70 13.63 8.94
N ILE A 73 -15.13 12.42 9.31
CA ILE A 73 -15.97 12.19 10.48
C ILE A 73 -15.24 12.61 11.76
N THR A 74 -13.96 12.25 11.88
CA THR A 74 -13.13 12.67 13.02
C THR A 74 -13.02 14.19 13.10
N LYS A 75 -12.86 14.88 11.97
CA LYS A 75 -12.89 16.35 11.92
C LYS A 75 -14.21 16.89 12.48
N ILE A 76 -15.35 16.38 12.01
CA ILE A 76 -16.67 16.83 12.50
C ILE A 76 -16.84 16.55 13.99
N ALA A 77 -16.36 15.39 14.49
CA ALA A 77 -16.41 15.06 15.90
C ALA A 77 -15.64 16.09 16.75
N ILE A 78 -14.43 16.45 16.31
CA ILE A 78 -13.58 17.43 16.98
C ILE A 78 -14.22 18.82 16.94
N ASP A 79 -14.53 19.32 15.74
CA ASP A 79 -14.96 20.70 15.53
C ASP A 79 -16.35 21.00 16.11
N ARG A 80 -17.23 19.99 16.19
CA ARG A 80 -18.63 20.19 16.60
C ARG A 80 -18.91 19.79 18.05
N TYR A 81 -18.22 18.79 18.58
CA TYR A 81 -18.58 18.21 19.87
C TYR A 81 -17.45 18.17 20.90
N ILE A 82 -16.18 18.15 20.48
CA ILE A 82 -15.06 18.16 21.44
C ILE A 82 -14.66 19.60 21.76
N VAL A 83 -14.39 20.40 20.73
CA VAL A 83 -14.03 21.82 20.82
C VAL A 83 -14.97 22.63 19.92
N PRO A 84 -16.26 22.78 20.29
CA PRO A 84 -17.22 23.54 19.50
C PRO A 84 -16.74 24.97 19.31
N ASN A 85 -16.42 25.33 18.07
CA ASN A 85 -16.03 26.69 17.75
C ASN A 85 -17.30 27.53 17.55
N VAL A 86 -17.68 28.28 18.57
CA VAL A 86 -18.77 29.26 18.48
C VAL A 86 -18.31 30.35 17.53
N GLY A 87 -19.02 30.55 16.43
CA GLY A 87 -18.67 31.53 15.41
C GLY A 87 -18.67 32.98 15.90
N LEU A 88 -17.67 33.36 16.69
CA LEU A 88 -17.31 34.75 17.01
C LEU A 88 -16.55 35.42 15.85
N SER A 89 -16.60 34.83 14.64
CA SER A 89 -15.76 35.21 13.51
C SER A 89 -16.24 36.45 12.75
N GLU A 90 -17.50 36.88 12.89
CA GLU A 90 -18.00 38.07 12.18
C GLU A 90 -18.15 39.32 13.04
N SER A 91 -18.51 39.19 14.32
CA SER A 91 -18.65 40.37 15.21
C SER A 91 -17.34 40.78 15.89
N SER A 92 -16.44 39.83 16.23
CA SER A 92 -15.18 40.16 16.93
C SER A 92 -14.04 40.60 16.01
N LYS A 93 -14.13 40.37 14.69
CA LYS A 93 -13.14 40.92 13.72
C LYS A 93 -13.13 42.44 13.67
N LYS A 94 -14.22 43.12 14.08
CA LYS A 94 -14.31 44.59 14.09
C LYS A 94 -13.81 45.24 15.39
N GLU A 95 -13.69 44.49 16.49
CA GLU A 95 -13.33 45.06 17.80
C GLU A 95 -11.94 44.68 18.32
N GLY A 96 -11.14 43.91 17.56
CA GLY A 96 -9.75 43.61 17.94
C GLY A 96 -9.61 42.77 19.22
N THR A 97 -10.71 42.34 19.83
CA THR A 97 -10.76 41.39 20.94
C THR A 97 -10.88 39.99 20.37
N ASP A 98 -9.73 39.32 20.30
CA ASP A 98 -9.57 37.89 20.07
C ASP A 98 -10.26 37.14 21.23
N LEU A 99 -11.59 37.00 21.16
CA LEU A 99 -12.36 36.21 22.12
C LEU A 99 -12.01 34.75 21.89
N ARG A 100 -11.03 34.36 22.69
CA ARG A 100 -10.10 33.24 22.60
C ARG A 100 -10.73 31.90 22.26
N SER A 101 -10.06 31.18 21.36
CA SER A 101 -9.92 29.72 21.43
C SER A 101 -9.74 29.31 22.89
N GLY A 102 -10.73 28.65 23.49
CA GLY A 102 -10.67 28.37 24.93
C GLY A 102 -11.99 28.51 25.69
N LEU A 103 -13.05 29.04 25.08
CA LEU A 103 -14.36 29.22 25.70
C LEU A 103 -15.37 28.16 25.21
N TYR A 104 -16.09 27.55 26.14
CA TYR A 104 -17.18 26.63 25.83
C TYR A 104 -18.54 27.37 25.88
N PRO A 105 -19.37 27.29 24.82
CA PRO A 105 -20.73 27.82 24.83
C PRO A 105 -21.67 26.96 25.66
N VAL A 106 -22.54 27.61 26.42
CA VAL A 106 -23.67 26.98 27.10
C VAL A 106 -24.94 27.71 26.69
N ASP A 107 -25.86 27.00 26.03
CA ASP A 107 -27.16 27.57 25.69
C ASP A 107 -28.04 27.62 26.94
N LEU A 108 -28.49 28.82 27.32
CA LEU A 108 -29.32 29.05 28.49
C LEU A 108 -30.78 28.57 28.30
N LYS A 109 -31.15 28.10 27.11
CA LYS A 109 -32.47 27.48 26.84
C LYS A 109 -32.65 26.13 27.50
N ASP A 110 -31.57 25.38 27.74
CA ASP A 110 -31.67 24.11 28.47
C ASP A 110 -31.76 24.40 29.97
N ALA A 111 -32.90 24.06 30.57
CA ALA A 111 -33.16 24.22 32.00
C ALA A 111 -32.11 23.52 32.87
N SER A 112 -31.53 22.40 32.38
CA SER A 112 -30.48 21.67 33.09
C SER A 112 -29.16 22.43 33.08
N ALA A 113 -28.85 23.10 31.97
CA ALA A 113 -27.64 23.88 31.81
C ALA A 113 -27.75 25.24 32.52
N ALA A 114 -28.92 25.88 32.47
CA ALA A 114 -29.21 27.12 33.18
C ALA A 114 -29.05 26.98 34.70
N ALA A 115 -29.51 25.87 35.29
CA ALA A 115 -29.34 25.59 36.72
C ALA A 115 -27.86 25.47 37.14
N VAL A 116 -27.00 24.94 36.27
CA VAL A 116 -25.56 24.85 36.52
C VAL A 116 -24.88 26.22 36.38
N VAL A 117 -25.29 27.02 35.39
CA VAL A 117 -24.80 28.40 35.22
C VAL A 117 -25.17 29.26 36.43
N GLU A 118 -26.37 29.09 36.99
CA GLU A 118 -26.81 29.80 38.20
C GLU A 118 -25.98 29.37 39.43
N LYS A 119 -25.76 28.06 39.59
CA LYS A 119 -24.95 27.49 40.69
C LYS A 119 -23.51 27.97 40.72
N TYR A 120 -22.88 28.20 39.56
CA TYR A 120 -21.49 28.67 39.46
C TYR A 120 -21.37 30.00 38.71
N SER A 121 -22.29 30.93 38.96
CA SER A 121 -22.41 32.20 38.23
C SER A 121 -21.11 33.03 38.13
N SER A 122 -20.19 32.91 39.09
CA SER A 122 -18.88 33.59 39.09
C SER A 122 -17.89 33.08 38.03
N LEU A 123 -18.11 31.88 37.49
CA LEU A 123 -17.23 31.24 36.49
C LEU A 123 -17.69 31.53 35.06
N PHE A 124 -18.93 31.97 34.87
CA PHE A 124 -19.54 32.17 33.56
C PHE A 124 -19.61 33.65 33.16
N THR A 125 -19.32 33.93 31.89
CA THR A 125 -19.60 35.23 31.28
C THR A 125 -20.85 35.11 30.41
N ILE A 126 -21.94 35.76 30.81
CA ILE A 126 -23.21 35.69 30.09
C ILE A 126 -23.23 36.76 29.01
N GLN A 127 -23.46 36.37 27.76
CA GLN A 127 -23.73 37.29 26.66
C GLN A 127 -25.03 36.87 25.97
N LYS A 128 -26.06 37.71 26.10
CA LYS A 128 -27.41 37.49 25.54
C LYS A 128 -28.02 36.19 26.09
N ASN A 129 -28.04 35.13 25.29
CA ASN A 129 -28.69 33.85 25.59
C ASN A 129 -27.68 32.68 25.66
N ILE A 130 -26.38 32.99 25.66
CA ILE A 130 -25.31 32.02 25.72
C ILE A 130 -24.38 32.42 26.87
N ALA A 131 -24.10 31.48 27.76
CA ALA A 131 -23.07 31.63 28.78
C ALA A 131 -21.76 31.02 28.29
N PHE A 132 -20.65 31.68 28.55
CA PHE A 132 -19.31 31.20 28.16
C PHE A 132 -18.51 30.85 29.40
N ILE A 133 -17.87 29.69 29.39
CA ILE A 133 -16.92 29.27 30.41
C ILE A 133 -15.56 28.94 29.79
N PRO A 134 -14.44 29.46 30.32
CA PRO A 134 -13.10 29.02 29.91
C PRO A 134 -12.88 27.53 30.23
N TYR A 135 -12.30 26.76 29.32
CA TYR A 135 -11.98 25.34 29.54
C TYR A 135 -11.11 25.12 30.78
N GLU A 136 -10.20 26.06 31.08
CA GLU A 136 -9.36 26.03 32.29
C GLU A 136 -10.19 26.01 33.59
N LYS A 137 -11.35 26.68 33.61
CA LYS A 137 -12.22 26.77 34.78
C LYS A 137 -13.26 25.65 34.85
N MET A 138 -13.35 24.80 33.83
CA MET A 138 -14.24 23.64 33.88
C MET A 138 -13.80 22.61 34.93
N THR A 139 -12.52 22.56 35.28
CA THR A 139 -12.02 21.66 36.34
C THR A 139 -12.52 22.00 37.73
N ASP A 140 -13.00 23.23 37.93
CA ASP A 140 -13.50 23.72 39.22
C ASP A 140 -14.98 23.32 39.45
N ILE A 141 -15.64 22.77 38.43
CA ILE A 141 -17.04 22.33 38.47
C ILE A 141 -17.10 20.84 38.83
N GLN A 142 -18.12 20.44 39.60
CA GLN A 142 -18.35 19.02 39.91
C GLN A 142 -18.58 18.19 38.63
N PRO A 143 -18.05 16.97 38.52
CA PRO A 143 -18.15 16.15 37.30
C PRO A 143 -19.60 15.91 36.81
N GLU A 144 -20.56 15.81 37.73
CA GLU A 144 -21.98 15.65 37.43
C GLU A 144 -22.57 16.87 36.71
N ASP A 145 -22.16 18.06 37.12
CA ASP A 145 -22.60 19.33 36.55
C ASP A 145 -21.96 19.55 35.16
N ILE A 146 -20.71 19.10 34.96
CA ILE A 146 -20.05 19.08 33.63
C ILE A 146 -20.81 18.17 32.66
N TYR A 147 -21.23 16.99 33.11
CA TYR A 147 -22.01 16.08 32.27
C TYR A 147 -23.34 16.71 31.84
N ARG A 148 -24.00 17.47 32.71
CA ARG A 148 -25.23 18.21 32.38
C ARG A 148 -24.96 19.30 31.33
N LEU A 149 -23.88 20.07 31.48
CA LEU A 149 -23.49 21.12 30.52
C LEU A 149 -23.09 20.58 29.14
N ARG A 150 -22.55 19.36 29.08
CA ARG A 150 -22.03 18.73 27.85
C ARG A 150 -22.88 17.56 27.35
N LYS A 151 -24.11 17.41 27.84
CA LYS A 151 -24.97 16.26 27.53
C LYS A 151 -25.17 16.05 26.02
N ASP A 152 -25.32 17.14 25.28
CA ASP A 152 -25.53 17.08 23.82
C ASP A 152 -24.24 16.80 23.05
N ASP A 153 -23.08 17.28 23.54
CA ASP A 153 -21.77 16.90 23.02
C ASP A 153 -21.54 15.39 23.15
N PHE A 154 -21.80 14.83 24.35
CA PHE A 154 -21.63 13.40 24.61
C PHE A 154 -22.49 12.54 23.68
N LYS A 155 -23.77 12.91 23.50
CA LYS A 155 -24.66 12.23 22.55
C LYS A 155 -24.16 12.34 21.12
N GLY A 156 -23.69 13.53 20.72
CA GLY A 156 -23.11 13.78 19.41
C GLY A 156 -21.89 12.91 19.13
N VAL A 157 -20.89 12.93 20.02
CA VAL A 157 -19.70 12.08 19.92
C VAL A 157 -20.08 10.61 19.91
N MET A 158 -21.00 10.17 20.77
CA MET A 158 -21.46 8.78 20.81
C MET A 158 -22.08 8.34 19.47
N SER A 159 -22.93 9.18 18.88
CA SER A 159 -23.55 8.90 17.58
C SER A 159 -22.53 8.81 16.45
N LEU A 160 -21.53 9.70 16.42
CA LEU A 160 -20.44 9.66 15.45
C LEU A 160 -19.50 8.48 15.67
N ALA A 161 -19.22 8.12 16.93
CA ALA A 161 -18.41 6.96 17.27
C ALA A 161 -19.09 5.65 16.82
N LEU A 162 -20.40 5.51 17.06
CA LEU A 162 -21.18 4.38 16.55
C LEU A 162 -21.18 4.33 15.02
N GLY A 163 -21.35 5.50 14.36
CA GLY A 163 -21.23 5.60 12.90
C GLY A 163 -19.85 5.19 12.38
N LEU A 164 -18.77 5.61 13.05
CA LEU A 164 -17.40 5.24 12.72
C LEU A 164 -17.17 3.73 12.89
N ILE A 165 -17.64 3.13 13.98
CA ILE A 165 -17.59 1.68 14.19
C ILE A 165 -18.31 0.94 13.06
N LEU A 166 -19.51 1.40 12.67
CA LEU A 166 -20.25 0.81 11.57
C LEU A 166 -19.48 0.89 10.23
N ILE A 167 -18.85 2.04 9.95
CA ILE A 167 -18.01 2.23 8.77
C ILE A 167 -16.80 1.29 8.79
N VAL A 168 -16.10 1.19 9.93
CA VAL A 168 -14.95 0.28 10.06
C VAL A 168 -15.35 -1.18 9.84
N ILE A 169 -16.50 -1.60 10.39
CA ILE A 169 -17.04 -2.94 10.16
C ILE A 169 -17.40 -3.14 8.69
N ALA A 170 -18.04 -2.15 8.05
CA ALA A 170 -18.37 -2.21 6.63
C ALA A 170 -17.11 -2.30 5.75
N VAL A 171 -16.09 -1.49 6.04
CA VAL A 171 -14.79 -1.53 5.36
C VAL A 171 -14.14 -2.90 5.52
N PHE A 172 -14.17 -3.48 6.72
CA PHE A 172 -13.64 -4.82 6.97
C PHE A 172 -14.35 -5.87 6.11
N ILE A 173 -15.69 -5.89 6.12
CA ILE A 173 -16.49 -6.84 5.33
C ILE A 173 -16.23 -6.67 3.83
N LEU A 174 -16.21 -5.43 3.33
CA LEU A 174 -15.99 -5.14 1.92
C LEU A 174 -14.57 -5.53 1.49
N ASN A 175 -13.53 -5.26 2.30
CA ASN A 175 -12.17 -5.73 2.02
C ASN A 175 -12.11 -7.26 2.02
N PHE A 176 -12.74 -7.92 3.00
CA PHE A 176 -12.79 -9.38 3.04
C PHE A 176 -13.45 -9.95 1.77
N MET A 177 -14.61 -9.43 1.37
CA MET A 177 -15.28 -9.82 0.12
C MET A 177 -14.41 -9.55 -1.10
N GLN A 178 -13.74 -8.40 -1.18
CA GLN A 178 -12.86 -8.03 -2.28
C GLN A 178 -11.70 -9.03 -2.43
N VAL A 179 -11.02 -9.35 -1.33
CA VAL A 179 -9.92 -10.32 -1.30
C VAL A 179 -10.42 -11.70 -1.70
N MET A 180 -11.54 -12.16 -1.14
CA MET A 180 -12.11 -13.47 -1.46
C MET A 180 -12.52 -13.60 -2.93
N ILE A 181 -13.17 -12.58 -3.50
CA ILE A 181 -13.56 -12.57 -4.93
C ILE A 181 -12.32 -12.62 -5.81
N MET A 182 -11.29 -11.83 -5.49
CA MET A 182 -10.05 -11.79 -6.27
C MET A 182 -9.30 -13.13 -6.21
N GLU A 183 -9.16 -13.70 -5.01
CA GLU A 183 -8.46 -14.97 -4.81
C GLU A 183 -9.18 -16.11 -5.55
N TYR A 184 -10.50 -16.20 -5.38
CA TYR A 184 -11.32 -17.17 -6.09
C TYR A 184 -11.18 -17.04 -7.62
N THR A 185 -11.26 -15.81 -8.12
CA THR A 185 -11.07 -15.52 -9.56
C THR A 185 -9.68 -15.93 -10.05
N GLY A 186 -8.64 -15.62 -9.27
CA GLY A 186 -7.27 -16.00 -9.56
C GLY A 186 -7.10 -17.51 -9.65
N GLN A 187 -7.71 -18.28 -8.75
CA GLN A 187 -7.67 -19.76 -8.78
C GLN A 187 -8.40 -20.32 -10.00
N MET A 188 -9.55 -19.75 -10.39
CA MET A 188 -10.27 -20.17 -11.60
C MET A 188 -9.44 -19.95 -12.87
N ILE A 189 -8.78 -18.79 -13.00
CA ILE A 189 -7.89 -18.49 -14.13
C ILE A 189 -6.71 -19.48 -14.15
N MET A 190 -6.11 -19.74 -13.00
CA MET A 190 -5.01 -20.70 -12.86
C MET A 190 -5.42 -22.11 -13.30
N HIS A 191 -6.59 -22.56 -12.86
CA HIS A 191 -7.17 -23.85 -13.25
C HIS A 191 -7.33 -23.95 -14.78
N ASP A 192 -7.94 -22.94 -15.40
CA ASP A 192 -8.19 -22.92 -16.84
C ASP A 192 -6.86 -22.91 -17.64
N LEU A 193 -5.86 -22.16 -17.18
CA LEU A 193 -4.52 -22.15 -17.76
C LEU A 193 -3.86 -23.53 -17.67
N ARG A 194 -3.88 -24.18 -16.50
CA ARG A 194 -3.33 -25.53 -16.31
C ARG A 194 -4.01 -26.52 -17.23
N MET A 195 -5.33 -26.52 -17.30
CA MET A 195 -6.08 -27.45 -18.15
C MET A 195 -5.82 -27.22 -19.64
N THR A 196 -5.71 -25.96 -20.08
CA THR A 196 -5.42 -25.61 -21.48
C THR A 196 -4.01 -26.06 -21.86
N LEU A 197 -3.01 -25.76 -21.03
CA LEU A 197 -1.63 -26.14 -21.28
C LEU A 197 -1.45 -27.66 -21.21
N PHE A 198 -2.07 -28.32 -20.24
CA PHE A 198 -1.99 -29.78 -20.11
C PHE A 198 -2.61 -30.50 -21.31
N LYS A 199 -3.76 -30.04 -21.82
CA LYS A 199 -4.36 -30.55 -23.07
C LYS A 199 -3.45 -30.30 -24.28
N HIS A 200 -2.88 -29.11 -24.39
CA HIS A 200 -1.97 -28.78 -25.48
C HIS A 200 -0.71 -29.65 -25.46
N ILE A 201 -0.07 -29.80 -24.29
CA ILE A 201 1.13 -30.63 -24.12
C ILE A 201 0.86 -32.08 -24.54
N GLN A 202 -0.28 -32.66 -24.14
CA GLN A 202 -0.64 -34.03 -24.54
C GLN A 202 -0.84 -34.21 -26.05
N SER A 203 -1.20 -33.14 -26.77
CA SER A 203 -1.35 -33.18 -28.23
C SER A 203 -0.04 -33.06 -29.01
N LEU A 204 1.10 -32.82 -28.33
CA LEU A 204 2.39 -32.62 -28.97
C LEU A 204 3.01 -33.95 -29.41
N SER A 205 3.74 -33.92 -30.52
CA SER A 205 4.45 -35.09 -31.04
C SER A 205 5.59 -35.56 -30.13
N MET A 206 5.96 -36.84 -30.22
CA MET A 206 7.10 -37.39 -29.49
C MET A 206 8.41 -36.63 -29.77
N THR A 207 8.59 -36.11 -30.99
CA THR A 207 9.74 -35.28 -31.38
C THR A 207 9.84 -33.98 -30.58
N TYR A 208 8.72 -33.43 -30.10
CA TYR A 208 8.75 -32.27 -29.22
C TYR A 208 9.36 -32.61 -27.86
N PHE A 209 9.02 -33.77 -27.31
CA PHE A 209 9.51 -34.24 -25.99
C PHE A 209 10.97 -34.69 -26.02
N THR A 210 11.50 -35.14 -27.16
CA THR A 210 12.94 -35.41 -27.29
C THR A 210 13.78 -34.12 -27.34
N ARG A 211 13.19 -32.99 -27.75
CA ARG A 211 13.86 -31.68 -27.82
C ARG A 211 13.62 -30.79 -26.58
N ASN A 212 12.62 -31.09 -25.76
CA ASN A 212 12.25 -30.31 -24.59
C ASN A 212 12.23 -31.20 -23.34
N PRO A 213 13.13 -30.99 -22.36
CA PRO A 213 13.16 -31.78 -21.15
C PRO A 213 11.82 -31.73 -20.39
N VAL A 214 11.35 -32.88 -19.90
CA VAL A 214 10.08 -33.01 -19.18
C VAL A 214 10.03 -32.04 -17.98
N GLY A 215 11.13 -31.87 -17.24
CA GLY A 215 11.20 -30.92 -16.12
C GLY A 215 10.91 -29.47 -16.49
N ARG A 216 11.24 -29.04 -17.72
CA ARG A 216 10.90 -27.71 -18.23
C ARG A 216 9.39 -27.56 -18.44
N LEU A 217 8.71 -28.62 -18.88
CA LEU A 217 7.26 -28.62 -19.08
C LEU A 217 6.52 -28.59 -17.75
N VAL A 218 7.02 -29.32 -16.75
CA VAL A 218 6.48 -29.31 -15.39
C VAL A 218 6.56 -27.90 -14.80
N THR A 219 7.74 -27.29 -14.78
CA THR A 219 7.95 -25.93 -14.23
C THR A 219 7.10 -24.86 -14.92
N ARG A 220 6.93 -24.96 -16.26
CA ARG A 220 6.02 -24.07 -17.02
C ARG A 220 4.54 -24.26 -16.68
N THR A 221 4.14 -25.48 -16.29
CA THR A 221 2.73 -25.79 -15.98
C THR A 221 2.40 -25.57 -14.50
N THR A 222 3.42 -25.50 -13.63
CA THR A 222 3.26 -25.26 -12.19
C THR A 222 3.65 -23.84 -11.81
N ASN A 223 4.95 -23.52 -11.83
CA ASN A 223 5.52 -22.30 -11.28
C ASN A 223 5.18 -21.07 -12.14
N ASP A 224 5.29 -21.17 -13.46
CA ASP A 224 4.99 -20.02 -14.32
C ASP A 224 3.51 -19.62 -14.23
N ILE A 225 2.60 -20.60 -14.11
CA ILE A 225 1.17 -20.34 -13.92
C ILE A 225 0.89 -19.78 -12.52
N GLN A 226 1.61 -20.24 -11.49
CA GLN A 226 1.52 -19.68 -10.14
C GLN A 226 1.91 -18.19 -10.13
N ASN A 227 3.02 -17.85 -10.77
CA ASN A 227 3.45 -16.45 -10.92
C ASN A 227 2.39 -15.60 -11.64
N MET A 228 1.69 -16.17 -12.62
CA MET A 228 0.58 -15.48 -13.30
C MET A 228 -0.61 -15.25 -12.38
N HIS A 229 -0.98 -16.23 -11.56
CA HIS A 229 -2.03 -16.08 -10.55
C HIS A 229 -1.71 -14.93 -9.59
N GLU A 230 -0.50 -14.94 -9.02
CA GLU A 230 -0.03 -13.88 -8.11
C GLU A 230 -0.04 -12.50 -8.77
N MET A 231 0.34 -12.43 -10.06
CA MET A 231 0.26 -11.18 -10.83
C MET A 231 -1.19 -10.67 -10.93
N PHE A 232 -2.15 -11.53 -11.29
CA PHE A 232 -3.55 -11.13 -11.42
C PHE A 232 -4.15 -10.67 -10.09
N THR A 233 -3.89 -11.41 -9.01
CA THR A 233 -4.45 -11.10 -7.69
C THR A 233 -3.79 -9.87 -7.06
N SER A 234 -2.47 -9.74 -7.17
CA SER A 234 -1.71 -8.66 -6.52
C SER A 234 -1.83 -7.33 -7.24
N VAL A 235 -1.72 -7.29 -8.57
CA VAL A 235 -1.73 -6.01 -9.31
C VAL A 235 -3.06 -5.30 -9.12
N ILE A 236 -4.18 -6.03 -9.15
CA ILE A 236 -5.50 -5.41 -9.05
C ILE A 236 -5.82 -5.02 -7.61
N THR A 237 -5.37 -5.82 -6.63
CA THR A 237 -5.64 -5.54 -5.21
C THR A 237 -4.79 -4.38 -4.69
N PHE A 238 -3.50 -4.31 -5.05
CA PHE A 238 -2.58 -3.31 -4.49
C PHE A 238 -2.47 -2.07 -5.38
N VAL A 239 -2.14 -2.23 -6.67
CA VAL A 239 -1.82 -1.07 -7.53
C VAL A 239 -3.04 -0.17 -7.72
N PHE A 240 -4.22 -0.74 -7.99
CA PHE A 240 -5.43 0.06 -8.18
C PHE A 240 -5.91 0.67 -6.86
N LYS A 241 -5.89 -0.09 -5.75
CA LYS A 241 -6.27 0.43 -4.43
C LYS A 241 -5.42 1.61 -4.01
N ASP A 242 -4.09 1.48 -4.09
CA ASP A 242 -3.17 2.55 -3.72
C ASP A 242 -3.32 3.77 -4.63
N LEU A 243 -3.51 3.55 -5.94
CA LEU A 243 -3.75 4.63 -6.89
C LEU A 243 -5.04 5.40 -6.58
N PHE A 244 -6.16 4.69 -6.37
CA PHE A 244 -7.43 5.32 -6.03
C PHE A 244 -7.39 6.01 -4.67
N LEU A 245 -6.75 5.40 -3.68
CA LEU A 245 -6.59 5.99 -2.35
C LEU A 245 -5.76 7.28 -2.43
N LEU A 246 -4.62 7.27 -3.14
CA LEU A 246 -3.75 8.44 -3.29
C LEU A 246 -4.48 9.59 -4.00
N VAL A 247 -5.13 9.28 -5.14
CA VAL A 247 -5.90 10.28 -5.89
C VAL A 247 -7.08 10.81 -5.06
N GLY A 248 -7.79 9.92 -4.36
CA GLY A 248 -8.91 10.29 -3.50
C GLY A 248 -8.50 11.20 -2.34
N ILE A 249 -7.41 10.88 -1.64
CA ILE A 249 -6.85 11.73 -0.58
C ILE A 249 -6.45 13.09 -1.15
N ALA A 250 -5.79 13.13 -2.31
CA ALA A 250 -5.41 14.40 -2.95
C ALA A 250 -6.65 15.27 -3.24
N ILE A 251 -7.71 14.70 -3.84
CA ILE A 251 -8.96 15.40 -4.13
C ILE A 251 -9.58 15.96 -2.84
N VAL A 252 -9.66 15.16 -1.77
CA VAL A 252 -10.23 15.61 -0.49
C VAL A 252 -9.41 16.70 0.16
N LEU A 253 -8.07 16.61 0.14
CA LEU A 253 -7.20 17.67 0.66
C LEU A 253 -7.43 18.99 -0.09
N PHE A 254 -7.47 18.96 -1.42
CA PHE A 254 -7.73 20.15 -2.23
C PHE A 254 -9.14 20.72 -2.02
N SER A 255 -10.13 19.86 -1.77
CA SER A 255 -11.50 20.26 -1.46
C SER A 255 -11.65 20.90 -0.08
N ILE A 256 -10.84 20.51 0.91
CA ILE A 256 -10.89 21.09 2.26
C ILE A 256 -10.13 22.41 2.33
N ASN A 257 -8.87 22.42 1.88
CA ASN A 257 -8.04 23.63 1.88
C ASN A 257 -6.91 23.50 0.86
N SER A 258 -7.03 24.20 -0.27
CA SER A 258 -6.07 24.11 -1.36
C SER A 258 -4.67 24.62 -0.98
N ARG A 259 -4.56 25.60 -0.06
CA ARG A 259 -3.27 26.14 0.37
C ARG A 259 -2.49 25.11 1.21
N LEU A 260 -3.15 24.48 2.18
CA LEU A 260 -2.54 23.42 2.99
C LEU A 260 -2.23 22.19 2.14
N ALA A 261 -3.11 21.83 1.20
CA ALA A 261 -2.88 20.72 0.27
C ALA A 261 -1.63 20.91 -0.60
N MET A 262 -1.39 22.12 -1.13
CA MET A 262 -0.16 22.39 -1.90
C MET A 262 1.09 22.27 -1.03
N VAL A 263 1.05 22.76 0.21
CA VAL A 263 2.16 22.65 1.15
C VAL A 263 2.45 21.18 1.46
N THR A 264 1.42 20.38 1.76
CA THR A 264 1.60 18.95 2.05
C THR A 264 2.05 18.16 0.82
N LEU A 265 1.52 18.43 -0.37
CA LEU A 265 1.90 17.73 -1.60
C LEU A 265 3.26 18.17 -2.16
N SER A 266 3.81 19.31 -1.73
CA SER A 266 5.15 19.75 -2.14
C SER A 266 6.27 18.79 -1.77
N ILE A 267 6.05 17.92 -0.77
CA ILE A 267 7.03 16.90 -0.36
C ILE A 267 7.02 15.67 -1.28
N LEU A 268 5.92 15.46 -2.02
CA LEU A 268 5.70 14.27 -2.85
C LEU A 268 6.75 14.15 -3.98
N PRO A 269 7.09 15.21 -4.74
CA PRO A 269 8.15 15.15 -5.75
C PRO A 269 9.51 14.71 -5.17
N VAL A 270 9.86 15.19 -3.98
CA VAL A 270 11.12 14.82 -3.30
C VAL A 270 11.09 13.34 -2.94
N LEU A 271 10.00 12.84 -2.36
CA LEU A 271 9.81 11.43 -2.04
C LEU A 271 9.87 10.54 -3.29
N VAL A 272 9.20 10.93 -4.38
CA VAL A 272 9.22 10.18 -5.64
C VAL A 272 10.63 10.15 -6.23
N TYR A 273 11.33 11.29 -6.22
CA TYR A 273 12.71 11.37 -6.70
C TYR A 273 13.66 10.45 -5.91
N THR A 274 13.62 10.53 -4.58
CA THR A 274 14.46 9.69 -3.72
C THR A 274 14.11 8.21 -3.85
N ALA A 275 12.83 7.86 -3.93
CA ALA A 275 12.37 6.50 -4.16
C ALA A 275 12.86 5.93 -5.50
N ILE A 276 12.77 6.71 -6.60
CA ILE A 276 13.26 6.27 -7.92
C ILE A 276 14.78 6.09 -7.91
N LYS A 277 15.52 7.02 -7.30
CA LYS A 277 16.98 6.89 -7.15
C LYS A 277 17.36 5.65 -6.34
N PHE A 278 16.71 5.45 -5.20
CA PHE A 278 16.91 4.27 -4.36
C PHE A 278 16.58 2.98 -5.11
N ALA A 279 15.46 2.93 -5.84
CA ALA A 279 15.06 1.78 -6.64
C ALA A 279 16.11 1.42 -7.72
N GLY A 280 16.75 2.42 -8.32
CA GLY A 280 17.87 2.22 -9.25
C GLY A 280 19.07 1.55 -8.57
N VAL A 281 19.51 2.10 -7.45
CA VAL A 281 20.65 1.55 -6.68
C VAL A 281 20.35 0.14 -6.17
N ALA A 282 19.16 -0.08 -5.61
CA ALA A 282 18.72 -1.38 -5.14
C ALA A 282 18.72 -2.42 -6.28
N ARG A 283 18.27 -2.04 -7.48
CA ARG A 283 18.26 -2.94 -8.65
C ARG A 283 19.67 -3.37 -9.06
N GLU A 284 20.63 -2.47 -9.04
CA GLU A 284 22.04 -2.79 -9.31
C GLU A 284 22.62 -3.73 -8.25
N ALA A 285 22.37 -3.45 -6.96
CA ALA A 285 22.79 -4.33 -5.87
C ALA A 285 22.17 -5.74 -5.98
N PHE A 286 20.88 -5.84 -6.33
CA PHE A 286 20.22 -7.12 -6.57
C PHE A 286 20.73 -7.85 -7.82
N ARG A 287 21.27 -7.13 -8.80
CA ARG A 287 21.93 -7.74 -9.97
C ARG A 287 23.26 -8.35 -9.55
N GLU A 288 24.08 -7.62 -8.79
CA GLU A 288 25.34 -8.15 -8.26
C GLU A 288 25.11 -9.35 -7.34
N LEU A 289 24.14 -9.26 -6.43
CA LEU A 289 23.77 -10.35 -5.53
C LEU A 289 23.43 -11.63 -6.31
N ARG A 290 22.67 -11.52 -7.42
CA ARG A 290 22.34 -12.66 -8.27
C ARG A 290 23.57 -13.30 -8.92
N ILE A 291 24.52 -12.48 -9.40
CA ILE A 291 25.77 -12.98 -9.97
C ILE A 291 26.58 -13.73 -8.91
N LYS A 292 26.68 -13.18 -7.69
CA LYS A 292 27.39 -13.85 -6.58
C LYS A 292 26.72 -15.16 -6.15
N ILE A 293 25.38 -15.19 -6.09
CA ILE A 293 24.63 -16.42 -5.83
C ILE A 293 24.89 -17.47 -6.91
N ALA A 294 24.92 -17.09 -8.19
CA ALA A 294 25.22 -18.00 -9.29
C ALA A 294 26.64 -18.57 -9.18
N GLU A 295 27.64 -17.74 -8.84
CA GLU A 295 29.02 -18.18 -8.62
C GLU A 295 29.12 -19.17 -7.45
N ILE A 296 28.45 -18.89 -6.32
CA ILE A 296 28.38 -19.79 -5.16
C ILE A 296 27.74 -21.12 -5.56
N ASN A 297 26.57 -21.08 -6.21
CA ASN A 297 25.87 -22.29 -6.64
C ASN A 297 26.71 -23.13 -7.61
N SER A 298 27.44 -22.50 -8.52
CA SER A 298 28.37 -23.20 -9.43
C SER A 298 29.47 -23.92 -8.67
N ARG A 299 30.12 -23.25 -7.71
CA ARG A 299 31.19 -23.85 -6.90
C ARG A 299 30.68 -25.00 -6.04
N VAL A 300 29.50 -24.85 -5.45
CA VAL A 300 28.84 -25.91 -4.68
C VAL A 300 28.54 -27.11 -5.57
N SER A 301 27.97 -26.89 -6.76
CA SER A 301 27.67 -27.98 -7.71
C SER A 301 28.93 -28.74 -8.13
N GLU A 302 30.00 -28.02 -8.49
CA GLU A 302 31.29 -28.63 -8.87
C GLU A 302 31.91 -29.41 -7.71
N THR A 303 31.82 -28.88 -6.49
CA THR A 303 32.35 -29.56 -5.29
C THR A 303 31.56 -30.83 -4.96
N ILE A 304 30.24 -30.80 -5.11
CA ILE A 304 29.37 -31.98 -4.87
C ILE A 304 29.63 -33.05 -5.93
N GLU A 305 29.68 -32.69 -7.21
CA GLU A 305 30.00 -33.63 -8.30
C GLU A 305 31.41 -34.21 -8.15
N GLY A 306 32.38 -33.38 -7.76
CA GLY A 306 33.78 -33.75 -7.56
C GLY A 306 34.09 -34.32 -6.17
N ILE A 307 33.10 -34.55 -5.30
CA ILE A 307 33.34 -34.81 -3.87
C ILE A 307 34.24 -36.03 -3.64
N ARG A 308 34.09 -37.07 -4.48
CA ARG A 308 34.90 -38.29 -4.40
C ARG A 308 36.37 -38.03 -4.75
N VAL A 309 36.64 -37.15 -5.71
CA VAL A 309 38.01 -36.72 -6.06
C VAL A 309 38.59 -35.89 -4.93
N VAL A 310 37.82 -34.95 -4.38
CA VAL A 310 38.26 -34.12 -3.24
C VAL A 310 38.63 -34.98 -2.03
N GLN A 311 37.85 -36.04 -1.74
CA GLN A 311 38.13 -36.97 -0.63
C GLN A 311 39.35 -37.86 -0.88
N LEU A 312 39.69 -38.18 -2.13
CA LEU A 312 40.83 -39.02 -2.48
C LEU A 312 42.20 -38.33 -2.30
N PHE A 313 42.24 -37.00 -2.41
CA PHE A 313 43.46 -36.20 -2.28
C PHE A 313 43.55 -35.45 -0.94
N ARG A 314 42.78 -35.88 0.06
CA ARG A 314 42.73 -35.30 1.40
C ARG A 314 43.45 -36.17 2.41
#